data_AF-A0A8J1UPC1-F1
#
_entry.id   AF-A0A8J1UPC1-F1
#
_cell.length_a   1.000
_cell.length_b   1.000
_cell.length_c   1.000
_cell.angle_alpha   90.00
_cell.angle_beta   90.00
_cell.angle_gamma   90.00
#
_symmetry.space_group_name_H-M   'P 1'
#
loop_
_entity.id
_entity.type
_entity.pdbx_description
1 polymer ?
#
loop_
_entity_poly.entity_id
_entity_poly.type
_entity_poly.pdbx_seq_one_letter_code
_entity_poly.pdbx_strand_id
1 'polypeptide(L)'
;MRKLSTLKLLFASILLIFTGVYLLYYLGVHNTYIKTSRNNGYDGYDINLLEKPFLGIQTREESVFSSPFRVTLFTTFSQSQSGRFEIQRNTIRNWNQMKRSLGFNLVVFLNTSSNYSSDLLSDWGVIAYTPVMLRFGRPVLKEMYKAVMTKYDSHIYGYVNGDILFHGSKLKNTLRYIHDYCTRNHTDKYLIFGGRTELTFQNKKSTKILATGDDNEIEELYRQGKLGQLTALDYFFSSKTSFPWALFPPFVISVYSFDSWLMLYSNKAGVQSFDITNTTIAIHQRGPGKQKTKGYKAAEHFNNMLFYKSFRATGKMFSLACTKWKTISSTNGSISVERISNITFYTDFCIPKGPIIIPNDVIY
;
A
#
# COMPACT_ATOMS: atom_id res chain seq x y z
N MET A 1 -35.82 37.52 -36.82
CA MET A 1 -36.16 36.73 -35.60
C MET A 1 -36.90 35.40 -35.84
N ARG A 2 -37.35 35.02 -37.06
CA ARG A 2 -38.09 33.76 -37.30
C ARG A 2 -37.26 32.48 -37.56
N LYS A 3 -35.92 32.55 -37.68
CA LYS A 3 -35.07 31.38 -37.95
C LYS A 3 -34.57 30.63 -36.70
N LEU A 4 -34.68 31.22 -35.50
CA LEU A 4 -34.19 30.60 -34.26
C LEU A 4 -35.18 29.61 -33.62
N SER A 5 -36.48 29.69 -33.94
CA SER A 5 -37.51 28.82 -33.35
C SER A 5 -37.52 27.43 -33.98
N THR A 6 -37.28 27.32 -35.29
CA THR A 6 -37.27 26.04 -36.03
C THR A 6 -36.12 25.14 -35.61
N LEU A 7 -34.95 25.71 -35.30
CA LEU A 7 -33.79 24.93 -34.88
C LEU A 7 -33.97 24.33 -33.47
N LYS A 8 -34.65 25.06 -32.56
CA LYS A 8 -34.97 24.54 -31.21
C LYS A 8 -35.98 23.40 -31.26
N LEU A 9 -36.97 23.48 -32.15
CA LEU A 9 -37.93 22.39 -32.38
C LEU A 9 -37.24 21.15 -32.95
N LEU A 10 -36.33 21.32 -33.92
CA LEU A 10 -35.58 20.19 -34.49
C LEU A 10 -34.71 19.48 -33.45
N PHE A 11 -34.03 20.22 -32.57
CA PHE A 11 -33.24 19.64 -31.48
C PHE A 11 -34.09 18.91 -30.45
N ALA A 12 -35.28 19.43 -30.11
CA ALA A 12 -36.20 18.76 -29.19
C ALA A 12 -36.73 17.45 -29.78
N SER A 13 -37.03 17.41 -31.08
CA SER A 13 -37.48 16.20 -31.77
C SER A 13 -36.39 15.13 -31.83
N ILE A 14 -35.15 15.51 -32.11
CA ILE A 14 -34.02 14.58 -32.13
C ILE A 14 -33.78 13.99 -30.73
N LEU A 15 -33.84 14.83 -29.69
CA LEU A 15 -33.64 14.36 -28.31
C LEU A 15 -34.72 13.36 -27.86
N LEU A 16 -35.97 13.55 -28.27
CA LEU A 16 -37.08 12.63 -28.01
C LEU A 16 -36.93 11.28 -28.72
N ILE A 17 -36.37 11.28 -29.94
CA ILE A 17 -36.12 10.04 -30.68
C ILE A 17 -35.00 9.24 -30.00
N PHE A 18 -33.92 9.90 -29.57
CA PHE A 18 -32.81 9.21 -28.88
C PHE A 18 -33.22 8.66 -27.51
N THR A 19 -34.04 9.38 -26.73
CA THR A 19 -34.54 8.86 -25.45
C THR A 19 -35.53 7.72 -25.64
N GLY A 20 -36.40 7.77 -26.65
CA GLY A 20 -37.33 6.69 -26.99
C GLY A 20 -36.62 5.39 -27.41
N VAL A 21 -35.61 5.48 -28.28
CA VAL A 21 -34.81 4.32 -28.73
C VAL A 21 -34.01 3.72 -27.57
N TYR A 22 -33.46 4.56 -26.68
CA TYR A 22 -32.73 4.09 -25.51
C TYR A 22 -33.64 3.37 -24.50
N LEU A 23 -34.87 3.86 -24.30
CA LEU A 23 -35.85 3.24 -23.41
C LEU A 23 -36.36 1.89 -23.96
N LEU A 24 -36.58 1.80 -25.28
CA LEU A 24 -36.98 0.55 -25.94
C LEU A 24 -35.86 -0.50 -25.92
N TYR A 25 -34.59 -0.08 -26.09
CA TYR A 25 -33.43 -0.96 -25.93
C TYR A 25 -33.35 -1.51 -24.49
N TYR A 26 -33.56 -0.66 -23.47
CA TYR A 26 -33.50 -1.08 -22.07
C TYR A 26 -34.64 -2.02 -21.68
N LEU A 27 -35.85 -1.79 -22.21
CA LEU A 27 -37.01 -2.65 -21.96
C LEU A 27 -36.94 -3.97 -22.75
N GLY A 28 -36.27 -3.99 -23.92
CA GLY A 28 -36.04 -5.19 -24.71
C GLY A 28 -35.01 -6.16 -24.11
N VAL A 29 -33.96 -5.64 -23.46
CA VAL A 29 -32.88 -6.47 -22.90
C VAL A 29 -33.29 -7.14 -21.57
N HIS A 30 -34.22 -6.54 -20.81
CA HIS A 30 -34.66 -7.08 -19.52
C HIS A 30 -35.70 -8.20 -19.61
N ASN A 31 -36.35 -8.39 -20.77
CA ASN A 31 -37.40 -9.39 -20.94
C ASN A 31 -36.89 -10.77 -21.41
N THR A 32 -35.58 -10.90 -21.65
CA THR A 32 -34.92 -12.15 -22.08
C THR A 32 -34.24 -12.94 -20.95
N TYR A 33 -34.36 -12.52 -19.68
CA TYR A 33 -33.68 -13.18 -18.55
C TYR A 33 -34.62 -13.80 -17.49
N ILE A 34 -35.90 -13.98 -17.80
CA ILE A 34 -36.86 -14.69 -16.94
C ILE A 34 -37.60 -15.75 -17.76
N LYS A 35 -36.97 -16.91 -17.95
CA LYS A 35 -37.63 -18.23 -18.15
C LYS A 35 -36.57 -19.31 -18.46
N THR A 36 -36.28 -20.13 -17.45
CA THR A 36 -35.75 -21.52 -17.42
C THR A 36 -35.01 -21.64 -16.08
N SER A 37 -35.34 -22.47 -15.10
CA SER A 37 -35.79 -23.87 -15.14
C SER A 37 -36.58 -24.23 -13.88
N ARG A 38 -37.75 -24.87 -14.05
CA ARG A 38 -38.36 -25.75 -13.04
C ARG A 38 -38.03 -27.19 -13.41
N ASN A 39 -37.79 -27.99 -12.36
CA ASN A 39 -37.84 -29.45 -12.27
C ASN A 39 -36.78 -30.27 -13.01
N ASN A 40 -35.86 -30.83 -12.23
CA ASN A 40 -35.73 -32.29 -12.04
C ASN A 40 -35.01 -32.54 -10.72
N GLY A 41 -35.62 -33.38 -9.88
CA GLY A 41 -35.14 -33.69 -8.54
C GLY A 41 -34.01 -34.71 -8.52
N TYR A 42 -33.24 -34.70 -7.44
CA TYR A 42 -32.52 -35.84 -6.88
C TYR A 42 -32.09 -35.48 -5.44
N ASP A 43 -32.62 -36.28 -4.51
CA ASP A 43 -32.08 -36.76 -3.23
C ASP A 43 -31.27 -35.85 -2.30
N GLY A 44 -31.91 -35.60 -1.15
CA GLY A 44 -31.37 -35.68 0.21
C GLY A 44 -29.91 -35.29 0.47
N TYR A 45 -29.71 -34.10 1.04
CA TYR A 45 -28.58 -33.87 1.94
C TYR A 45 -29.05 -33.20 3.24
N ASP A 46 -28.60 -33.85 4.31
CA ASP A 46 -28.79 -33.62 5.73
C ASP A 46 -28.33 -32.21 6.17
N ILE A 47 -29.18 -31.50 6.90
CA ILE A 47 -28.94 -30.13 7.39
C ILE A 47 -28.43 -30.10 8.83
N ASN A 48 -27.75 -31.17 9.27
CA ASN A 48 -27.07 -31.24 10.56
C ASN A 48 -25.55 -31.35 10.39
N LEU A 49 -24.89 -30.23 10.12
CA LEU A 49 -23.47 -30.04 10.43
C LEU A 49 -23.27 -28.61 10.94
N LEU A 50 -23.96 -28.31 12.04
CA LEU A 50 -23.54 -27.29 13.00
C LEU A 50 -22.20 -27.70 13.62
N GLU A 51 -21.30 -26.72 13.69
CA GLU A 51 -20.34 -26.52 14.77
C GLU A 51 -19.49 -27.72 15.18
N LYS A 52 -18.31 -27.84 14.55
CA LYS A 52 -17.16 -28.45 15.22
C LYS A 52 -16.19 -27.34 15.65
N PRO A 53 -15.83 -27.24 16.94
CA PRO A 53 -14.80 -26.32 17.38
C PRO A 53 -13.46 -26.70 16.75
N PHE A 54 -12.76 -25.68 16.26
CA PHE A 54 -11.43 -25.79 15.66
C PHE A 54 -10.46 -26.34 16.72
N LEU A 55 -10.18 -27.65 16.68
CA LEU A 55 -9.15 -28.28 17.48
C LEU A 55 -7.80 -27.77 17.00
N GLY A 56 -7.07 -27.14 17.93
CA GLY A 56 -5.74 -26.59 17.69
C GLY A 56 -4.79 -27.63 17.12
N ILE A 57 -4.27 -27.35 15.93
CA ILE A 57 -3.13 -28.07 15.39
C ILE A 57 -1.91 -27.57 16.16
N GLN A 58 -1.42 -28.38 17.10
CA GLN A 58 -0.03 -28.30 17.54
C GLN A 58 0.86 -28.55 16.32
N THR A 59 1.58 -27.52 15.88
CA THR A 59 2.59 -27.66 14.83
C THR A 59 3.73 -28.51 15.38
N ARG A 60 3.78 -29.76 14.92
CA ARG A 60 4.88 -30.69 15.11
C ARG A 60 6.12 -30.10 14.42
N GLU A 61 7.20 -29.95 15.16
CA GLU A 61 8.52 -29.55 14.66
C GLU A 61 9.03 -30.62 13.68
N GLU A 62 9.08 -30.29 12.40
CA GLU A 62 9.97 -30.95 11.45
C GLU A 62 10.69 -29.88 10.61
N SER A 63 11.99 -29.77 10.89
CA SER A 63 12.97 -28.94 10.21
C SER A 63 13.25 -29.50 8.81
N VAL A 64 12.42 -29.12 7.84
CA VAL A 64 12.84 -29.07 6.43
C VAL A 64 13.52 -27.72 6.25
N PHE A 65 14.75 -27.70 5.71
CA PHE A 65 15.54 -26.50 5.45
C PHE A 65 14.80 -25.52 4.51
N SER A 66 13.83 -24.78 5.03
CA SER A 66 13.30 -23.60 4.36
C SER A 66 14.38 -22.54 4.40
N SER A 67 14.73 -21.98 3.24
CA SER A 67 15.62 -20.83 3.20
C SER A 67 15.11 -19.77 4.18
N PRO A 68 15.99 -19.10 4.94
CA PRO A 68 15.55 -18.14 5.95
C PRO A 68 14.61 -17.11 5.31
N PHE A 69 13.48 -16.83 5.94
CA PHE A 69 12.54 -15.82 5.45
C PHE A 69 13.23 -14.45 5.40
N ARG A 70 13.35 -13.91 4.19
CA ARG A 70 14.12 -12.69 3.86
C ARG A 70 13.20 -11.54 3.49
N VAL A 71 13.44 -10.38 4.08
CA VAL A 71 12.73 -9.14 3.81
C VAL A 71 13.72 -8.07 3.36
N THR A 72 13.42 -7.38 2.26
CA THR A 72 14.18 -6.20 1.82
C THR A 72 13.35 -4.95 2.07
N LEU A 73 13.85 -4.06 2.94
CA LEU A 73 13.29 -2.73 3.15
C LEU A 73 14.09 -1.71 2.38
N PHE A 74 13.39 -0.77 1.79
CA PHE A 74 14.04 0.35 1.14
C PHE A 74 13.29 1.66 1.31
N THR A 75 14.04 2.74 1.27
CA THR A 75 13.53 4.08 1.56
C THR A 75 14.31 5.15 0.79
N THR A 76 13.94 6.41 1.00
CA THR A 76 14.70 7.57 0.55
C THR A 76 14.89 8.55 1.69
N PHE A 77 16.05 9.17 1.74
CA PHE A 77 16.33 10.26 2.66
C PHE A 77 16.43 11.58 1.92
N SER A 78 15.76 12.60 2.46
CA SER A 78 15.86 13.97 1.96
C SER A 78 16.52 14.84 3.03
N GLN A 79 17.61 15.53 2.67
CA GLN A 79 18.29 16.47 3.55
C GLN A 79 17.73 17.89 3.52
N SER A 80 16.73 18.17 2.68
CA SER A 80 16.26 19.54 2.40
C SER A 80 15.75 20.35 3.60
N GLN A 81 15.73 19.79 4.83
CA GLN A 81 15.15 20.43 6.01
C GLN A 81 15.98 20.18 7.28
N SER A 82 16.29 21.27 7.97
CA SER A 82 16.85 21.26 9.33
C SER A 82 16.01 20.39 10.26
N GLY A 83 16.64 19.46 10.98
CA GLY A 83 15.99 18.62 12.00
C GLY A 83 15.51 17.24 11.55
N ARG A 84 15.60 16.88 10.26
CA ARG A 84 15.27 15.52 9.79
C ARG A 84 16.37 14.48 10.03
N PHE A 85 17.61 14.95 10.19
CA PHE A 85 18.77 14.09 10.30
C PHE A 85 18.69 13.13 11.50
N GLU A 86 18.26 13.61 12.68
CA GLU A 86 18.12 12.77 13.87
C GLU A 86 17.00 11.72 13.73
N ILE A 87 15.90 12.08 13.07
CA ILE A 87 14.79 11.16 12.78
C ILE A 87 15.26 10.03 11.86
N GLN A 88 15.99 10.37 10.80
CA GLN A 88 16.54 9.38 9.87
C GLN A 88 17.62 8.53 10.54
N ARG A 89 18.43 9.12 11.43
CA ARG A 89 19.41 8.41 12.24
C ARG A 89 18.73 7.38 13.16
N ASN A 90 17.61 7.71 13.79
CA ASN A 90 16.82 6.77 14.57
C ASN A 90 16.28 5.63 13.70
N THR A 91 15.73 5.94 12.52
CA THR A 91 15.26 4.92 11.55
C THR A 91 16.38 3.96 11.17
N ILE A 92 17.58 4.47 10.86
CA ILE A 92 18.72 3.63 10.55
C ILE A 92 19.15 2.77 11.73
N ARG A 93 19.21 3.31 12.95
CA ARG A 93 19.57 2.51 14.13
C ARG A 93 18.60 1.35 14.33
N ASN A 94 17.30 1.64 14.29
CA ASN A 94 16.26 0.62 14.41
C ASN A 94 16.34 -0.43 13.30
N TRP A 95 16.46 -0.02 12.04
CA TRP A 95 16.52 -0.98 10.94
C TRP A 95 17.82 -1.76 10.91
N ASN A 96 18.96 -1.17 11.26
CA ASN A 96 20.24 -1.87 11.35
C ASN A 96 20.21 -2.95 12.44
N GLN A 97 19.50 -2.70 13.55
CA GLN A 97 19.22 -3.75 14.53
C GLN A 97 18.43 -4.90 13.89
N MET A 98 17.37 -4.61 13.12
CA MET A 98 16.61 -5.64 12.39
C MET A 98 17.47 -6.39 11.35
N LYS A 99 18.41 -5.71 10.68
CA LYS A 99 19.38 -6.36 9.78
C LYS A 99 20.23 -7.36 10.54
N ARG A 100 20.82 -6.96 11.67
CA ARG A 100 21.74 -7.78 12.48
C ARG A 100 21.03 -8.95 13.16
N SER A 101 19.88 -8.72 13.79
CA SER A 101 19.19 -9.75 14.59
C SER A 101 18.20 -10.58 13.79
N LEU A 102 17.63 -10.03 12.71
CA LEU A 102 16.54 -10.67 11.96
C LEU A 102 16.85 -10.85 10.47
N GLY A 103 18.04 -10.48 9.99
CA GLY A 103 18.46 -10.74 8.60
C GLY A 103 17.70 -9.95 7.53
N PHE A 104 17.26 -8.74 7.85
CA PHE A 104 16.69 -7.81 6.86
C PHE A 104 17.77 -7.28 5.91
N ASN A 105 17.44 -7.09 4.63
CA ASN A 105 18.23 -6.26 3.72
C ASN A 105 17.72 -4.82 3.79
N LEU A 106 18.64 -3.85 3.84
CA LEU A 106 18.31 -2.43 3.94
C LEU A 106 18.93 -1.66 2.79
N VAL A 107 18.12 -0.85 2.12
CA VAL A 107 18.54 -0.03 0.98
C VAL A 107 18.04 1.40 1.16
N VAL A 108 18.91 2.37 0.95
CA VAL A 108 18.50 3.79 0.93
C VAL A 108 18.81 4.34 -0.45
N PHE A 109 17.81 4.89 -1.12
CA PHE A 109 18.03 5.65 -2.34
C PHE A 109 18.28 7.10 -1.99
N LEU A 110 19.40 7.64 -2.48
CA LEU A 110 19.83 9.01 -2.22
C LEU A 110 19.81 9.82 -3.50
N ASN A 111 19.43 11.10 -3.34
CA ASN A 111 19.63 12.07 -4.39
C ASN A 111 21.13 12.45 -4.44
N THR A 112 21.70 12.62 -5.63
CA THR A 112 23.12 12.97 -5.83
C THR A 112 23.53 14.29 -5.18
N SER A 113 22.55 15.14 -4.80
CA SER A 113 22.76 16.37 -4.06
C SER A 113 22.67 16.21 -2.53
N SER A 114 22.72 15.00 -1.99
CA SER A 114 22.66 14.78 -0.53
C SER A 114 24.05 14.84 0.10
N ASN A 115 24.23 15.58 1.20
CA ASN A 115 25.47 15.60 1.99
C ASN A 115 25.61 14.35 2.88
N TYR A 116 24.95 13.24 2.56
CA TYR A 116 25.27 11.98 3.24
C TYR A 116 26.56 11.52 2.62
N SER A 117 27.65 11.53 3.40
CA SER A 117 28.89 10.94 2.92
C SER A 117 28.68 9.44 2.69
N SER A 118 29.37 8.89 1.71
CA SER A 118 29.50 7.45 1.51
C SER A 118 29.88 6.75 2.82
N ASP A 119 30.73 7.40 3.60
CA ASP A 119 31.26 6.88 4.86
C ASP A 119 30.16 6.78 5.91
N LEU A 120 29.31 7.82 6.04
CA LEU A 120 28.19 7.81 6.96
C LEU A 120 27.20 6.69 6.63
N LEU A 121 26.98 6.40 5.35
CA LEU A 121 26.04 5.37 4.90
C LEU A 121 26.65 3.96 5.01
N SER A 122 27.95 3.85 4.79
CA SER A 122 28.73 2.63 4.99
C SER A 122 28.77 2.24 6.48
N ASP A 123 29.02 3.21 7.36
CA ASP A 123 28.95 3.03 8.82
C ASP A 123 27.54 2.61 9.27
N TRP A 124 26.52 3.03 8.52
CA TRP A 124 25.13 2.67 8.74
C TRP A 124 24.76 1.30 8.16
N GLY A 125 25.69 0.65 7.44
CA GLY A 125 25.51 -0.68 6.86
C GLY A 125 24.51 -0.70 5.70
N VAL A 126 24.34 0.42 4.99
CA VAL A 126 23.32 0.61 3.95
C VAL A 126 23.97 0.73 2.58
N ILE A 127 23.39 0.06 1.58
CA ILE A 127 23.77 0.29 0.18
C ILE A 127 22.98 1.49 -0.36
N ALA A 128 23.71 2.53 -0.78
CA ALA A 128 23.15 3.70 -1.41
C ALA A 128 22.99 3.48 -2.92
N TYR A 129 21.81 3.79 -3.44
CA TYR A 129 21.56 3.82 -4.89
C TYR A 129 21.09 5.21 -5.32
N THR A 130 21.53 5.64 -6.50
CA THR A 130 20.90 6.77 -7.18
C THR A 130 19.65 6.26 -7.89
N PRO A 131 18.45 6.71 -7.49
CA PRO A 131 17.23 6.28 -8.16
C PRO A 131 17.09 6.97 -9.52
N VAL A 132 16.26 6.41 -10.39
CA VAL A 132 15.77 7.14 -11.56
C VAL A 132 14.96 8.34 -11.05
N MET A 133 15.38 9.53 -11.45
CA MET A 133 14.78 10.81 -11.07
C MET A 133 14.00 11.38 -12.23
N LEU A 134 12.85 12.00 -11.95
CA LEU A 134 12.19 12.86 -12.94
C LEU A 134 12.68 14.30 -12.84
N ARG A 135 12.29 15.13 -13.81
CA ARG A 135 12.60 16.58 -13.89
C ARG A 135 12.24 17.40 -12.64
N PHE A 136 11.48 16.83 -11.71
CA PHE A 136 11.11 17.44 -10.44
C PHE A 136 12.08 17.11 -9.29
N GLY A 137 13.18 16.41 -9.56
CA GLY A 137 14.19 16.05 -8.56
C GLY A 137 13.68 15.03 -7.54
N ARG A 138 12.84 14.09 -7.97
CA ARG A 138 12.23 13.07 -7.09
C ARG A 138 12.36 11.66 -7.65
N PRO A 139 12.62 10.66 -6.78
CA PRO A 139 12.72 9.26 -7.18
C PRO A 139 11.41 8.71 -7.71
N VAL A 140 11.51 7.87 -8.74
CA VAL A 140 10.39 7.09 -9.29
C VAL A 140 10.24 5.77 -8.53
N LEU A 141 9.09 5.54 -7.91
CA LEU A 141 8.86 4.39 -7.02
C LEU A 141 9.01 3.04 -7.72
N LYS A 142 8.47 2.86 -8.94
CA LYS A 142 8.61 1.59 -9.69
C LYS A 142 10.07 1.22 -9.96
N GLU A 143 10.91 2.21 -10.25
CA GLU A 143 12.32 1.97 -10.58
C GLU A 143 13.10 1.58 -9.33
N MET A 144 12.71 2.08 -8.15
CA MET A 144 13.26 1.63 -6.88
C MET A 144 12.90 0.16 -6.59
N TYR A 145 11.64 -0.24 -6.80
CA TYR A 145 11.23 -1.64 -6.68
C TYR A 145 11.99 -2.55 -7.63
N LYS A 146 12.09 -2.18 -8.91
CA LYS A 146 12.88 -2.94 -9.90
C LYS A 146 14.31 -3.11 -9.45
N ALA A 147 14.98 -2.03 -9.04
CA ALA A 147 16.37 -2.08 -8.60
C ALA A 147 16.58 -3.06 -7.43
N VAL A 148 15.73 -3.02 -6.39
CA VAL A 148 15.88 -3.94 -5.26
C VAL A 148 15.49 -5.38 -5.59
N MET A 149 14.48 -5.61 -6.43
CA MET A 149 14.04 -6.95 -6.86
C MET A 149 15.02 -7.63 -7.82
N THR A 150 15.81 -6.84 -8.54
CA THR A 150 16.93 -7.33 -9.36
C THR A 150 18.13 -7.68 -8.48
N LYS A 151 18.43 -6.88 -7.46
CA LYS A 151 19.63 -7.06 -6.63
C LYS A 151 19.49 -8.13 -5.57
N TYR A 152 18.34 -8.21 -4.91
CA TYR A 152 18.12 -9.06 -3.76
C TYR A 152 17.14 -10.17 -4.10
N ASP A 153 17.39 -11.35 -3.54
CA ASP A 153 16.44 -12.46 -3.54
C ASP A 153 15.78 -12.56 -2.16
N SER A 154 14.65 -11.87 -2.03
CA SER A 154 13.84 -11.80 -0.81
C SER A 154 12.41 -12.28 -1.09
N HIS A 155 11.77 -12.77 -0.04
CA HIS A 155 10.37 -13.20 -0.08
C HIS A 155 9.44 -11.98 -0.17
N ILE A 156 9.80 -10.91 0.55
CA ILE A 156 9.05 -9.65 0.62
C ILE A 156 9.96 -8.45 0.40
N TYR A 157 9.44 -7.45 -0.31
CA TYR A 157 10.06 -6.15 -0.57
C TYR A 157 9.12 -5.04 -0.11
N GLY A 158 9.63 -4.04 0.59
CA GLY A 158 8.83 -2.94 1.11
C GLY A 158 9.46 -1.57 0.92
N TYR A 159 8.71 -0.66 0.29
CA TYR A 159 8.99 0.76 0.42
C TYR A 159 8.44 1.24 1.75
N VAL A 160 9.26 1.99 2.48
CA VAL A 160 8.90 2.57 3.78
C VAL A 160 9.41 4.00 3.82
N ASN A 161 8.62 4.96 4.28
CA ASN A 161 9.12 6.31 4.51
C ASN A 161 10.27 6.32 5.54
N GLY A 162 11.27 7.18 5.30
CA GLY A 162 12.54 7.20 6.05
C GLY A 162 12.47 7.79 7.46
N ASP A 163 11.25 8.01 7.97
CA ASP A 163 10.92 8.49 9.30
C ASP A 163 10.04 7.49 10.10
N ILE A 164 9.89 6.25 9.59
CA ILE A 164 9.18 5.16 10.27
C ILE A 164 10.16 4.28 11.09
N LEU A 165 9.77 3.93 12.31
CA LEU A 165 10.39 2.91 13.16
C LEU A 165 9.47 1.67 13.21
N PHE A 166 10.05 0.48 13.32
CA PHE A 166 9.31 -0.77 13.45
C PHE A 166 9.75 -1.57 14.68
N HIS A 167 8.78 -2.27 15.27
CA HIS A 167 9.09 -3.46 16.05
C HIS A 167 9.42 -4.59 15.07
N GLY A 168 10.70 -4.92 14.95
CA GLY A 168 11.26 -5.80 13.93
C GLY A 168 10.68 -7.20 13.96
N SER A 169 10.57 -7.81 15.14
CA SER A 169 10.07 -9.19 15.27
C SER A 169 8.59 -9.29 14.88
N LYS A 170 7.75 -8.36 15.37
CA LYS A 170 6.31 -8.28 15.01
C LYS A 170 6.12 -8.07 13.51
N LEU A 171 6.91 -7.17 12.90
CA LEU A 171 6.87 -6.95 11.45
C LEU A 171 7.26 -8.23 10.70
N LYS A 172 8.42 -8.85 11.01
CA LYS A 172 8.90 -10.05 10.31
C LYS A 172 7.92 -11.22 10.42
N ASN A 173 7.36 -11.44 11.60
CA ASN A 173 6.40 -12.52 11.85
C ASN A 173 5.10 -12.29 11.10
N THR A 174 4.59 -11.05 11.08
CA THR A 174 3.41 -10.69 10.30
C THR A 174 3.61 -10.89 8.80
N LEU A 175 4.72 -10.38 8.25
CA LEU A 175 5.02 -10.51 6.82
C LEU A 175 5.18 -11.96 6.40
N ARG A 176 5.81 -12.79 7.24
CA ARG A 176 5.95 -14.23 7.01
C ARG A 176 4.59 -14.91 7.04
N TYR A 177 3.77 -14.63 8.05
CA TYR A 177 2.44 -15.21 8.16
C TYR A 177 1.59 -14.92 6.91
N ILE A 178 1.56 -13.67 6.43
CA ILE A 178 0.82 -13.31 5.22
C ILE A 178 1.38 -14.02 3.99
N HIS A 179 2.70 -14.07 3.85
CA HIS A 179 3.34 -14.80 2.76
C HIS A 179 2.91 -16.28 2.74
N ASP A 180 3.04 -16.97 3.87
CA ASP A 180 2.68 -18.38 4.00
C ASP A 180 1.18 -18.61 3.83
N TYR A 181 0.34 -17.70 4.31
CA TYR A 181 -1.11 -17.71 4.07
C TYR A 181 -1.42 -17.61 2.58
N CYS A 182 -0.81 -16.66 1.88
CA CYS A 182 -1.04 -16.47 0.45
C CYS A 182 -0.55 -17.68 -0.36
N THR A 183 0.63 -18.20 -0.04
CA THR A 183 1.19 -19.41 -0.68
C THR A 183 0.26 -20.61 -0.50
N ARG A 184 -0.22 -20.89 0.72
CA ARG A 184 -1.14 -22.02 1.00
C ARG A 184 -2.51 -21.87 0.34
N ASN A 185 -2.98 -20.64 0.16
CA ASN A 185 -4.26 -20.35 -0.48
C ASN A 185 -4.13 -20.06 -1.99
N HIS A 186 -2.98 -20.38 -2.59
CA HIS A 186 -2.69 -20.15 -4.02
C HIS A 186 -3.02 -18.72 -4.48
N THR A 187 -2.75 -17.76 -3.60
CA THR A 187 -3.01 -16.34 -3.82
C THR A 187 -1.71 -15.65 -4.22
N ASP A 188 -1.44 -15.62 -5.51
CA ASP A 188 -0.18 -15.05 -5.99
C ASP A 188 -0.19 -13.53 -5.98
N LYS A 189 -1.36 -12.88 -6.04
CA LYS A 189 -1.50 -11.41 -6.14
C LYS A 189 -1.92 -10.79 -4.82
N TYR A 190 -1.00 -10.10 -4.16
CA TYR A 190 -1.27 -9.40 -2.91
C TYR A 190 -0.37 -8.17 -2.66
N LEU A 191 -0.92 -7.21 -1.91
CA LEU A 191 -0.22 -6.08 -1.31
C LEU A 191 -0.53 -5.99 0.18
N ILE A 192 0.44 -5.54 0.95
CA ILE A 192 0.36 -5.41 2.40
C ILE A 192 0.56 -3.93 2.75
N PHE A 193 -0.35 -3.37 3.53
CA PHE A 193 -0.34 -2.00 4.04
C PHE A 193 -0.50 -2.03 5.55
N GLY A 194 -0.20 -0.92 6.23
CA GLY A 194 -0.62 -0.77 7.62
C GLY A 194 -0.58 0.67 8.10
N GLY A 195 -1.19 0.87 9.25
CA GLY A 195 -1.24 2.14 9.96
C GLY A 195 -0.01 2.32 10.83
N ARG A 196 0.24 3.56 11.20
CA ARG A 196 1.36 3.94 12.04
C ARG A 196 0.89 4.79 13.20
N THR A 197 1.58 4.65 14.31
CA THR A 197 1.41 5.48 15.50
C THR A 197 2.21 6.76 15.32
N GLU A 198 1.53 7.90 15.40
CA GLU A 198 2.15 9.22 15.32
C GLU A 198 2.79 9.55 16.68
N LEU A 199 4.09 9.83 16.66
CA LEU A 199 4.82 10.30 17.82
C LEU A 199 5.48 11.64 17.50
N THR A 200 5.18 12.68 18.30
CA THR A 200 5.74 14.01 18.09
C THR A 200 7.08 14.13 18.79
N PHE A 201 8.13 14.24 17.99
CA PHE A 201 9.47 14.51 18.50
C PHE A 201 9.66 16.03 18.57
N GLN A 202 9.37 16.63 19.73
CA GLN A 202 9.44 18.08 19.89
C GLN A 202 10.89 18.61 19.76
N ASN A 203 10.98 19.78 19.15
CA ASN A 203 12.22 20.42 18.73
C ASN A 203 13.17 20.75 19.90
N LYS A 204 14.46 20.42 19.67
CA LYS A 204 15.70 21.01 20.22
C LYS A 204 16.33 20.47 21.51
N LYS A 205 15.66 19.66 22.34
CA LYS A 205 16.33 18.97 23.48
C LYS A 205 15.94 17.49 23.70
N SER A 206 14.94 16.97 22.98
CA SER A 206 14.30 15.70 23.33
C SER A 206 13.97 14.77 22.17
N THR A 207 14.58 14.92 20.98
CA THR A 207 14.72 13.76 20.10
C THR A 207 15.68 12.79 20.77
N LYS A 208 15.17 11.96 21.69
CA LYS A 208 15.95 10.88 22.28
C LYS A 208 16.42 10.04 21.10
N ILE A 209 17.72 10.15 20.85
CA ILE A 209 18.43 9.23 19.99
C ILE A 209 18.14 7.84 20.58
N LEU A 210 17.60 6.95 19.75
CA LEU A 210 17.41 5.56 20.17
C LEU A 210 18.73 5.03 20.69
N ALA A 211 18.70 4.47 21.90
CA ALA A 211 19.90 3.94 22.53
C ALA A 211 20.35 2.68 21.77
N THR A 212 19.40 1.81 21.45
CA THR A 212 19.64 0.53 20.77
C THR A 212 18.78 0.41 19.51
N GLY A 213 17.56 0.97 19.51
CA GLY A 213 16.58 0.76 18.46
C GLY A 213 16.01 -0.66 18.44
N ASP A 214 16.12 -1.38 19.56
CA ASP A 214 15.54 -2.70 19.73
C ASP A 214 14.02 -2.67 19.94
N ASP A 215 13.41 -3.85 19.88
CA ASP A 215 11.97 -4.02 19.95
C ASP A 215 11.35 -3.54 21.28
N ASN A 216 12.08 -3.58 22.40
CA ASN A 216 11.60 -3.10 23.69
C ASN A 216 11.53 -1.57 23.74
N GLU A 217 12.56 -0.90 23.21
CA GLU A 217 12.56 0.56 23.08
C GLU A 217 11.44 1.04 22.15
N ILE A 218 11.18 0.32 21.06
CA ILE A 218 10.07 0.62 20.14
C ILE A 218 8.71 0.40 20.80
N GLU A 219 8.52 -0.69 21.55
CA GLU A 219 7.25 -0.94 22.27
C GLU A 219 6.94 0.20 23.27
N GLU A 220 7.96 0.70 23.97
CA GLU A 220 7.80 1.79 24.92
C GLU A 220 7.42 3.12 24.24
N LEU A 221 8.06 3.43 23.10
CA LEU A 221 7.69 4.60 22.30
C LEU A 221 6.28 4.48 21.73
N TYR A 222 5.86 3.28 21.33
CA TYR A 222 4.53 3.04 20.77
C TYR A 222 3.42 3.39 21.76
N ARG A 223 3.60 3.06 23.05
CA ARG A 223 2.63 3.37 24.13
C ARG A 223 2.37 4.87 24.33
N GLN A 224 3.31 5.72 23.90
CA GLN A 224 3.24 7.16 24.06
C GLN A 224 2.56 7.87 22.88
N GLY A 225 2.40 7.18 21.75
CA GLY A 225 1.82 7.76 20.54
C GLY A 225 0.32 7.50 20.41
N LYS A 226 -0.24 7.98 19.29
CA LYS A 226 -1.64 7.70 18.90
C LYS A 226 -1.69 7.19 17.47
N LEU A 227 -2.61 6.29 17.17
CA LEU A 227 -2.81 5.82 15.79
C LEU A 227 -3.06 7.01 14.86
N GLY A 228 -2.31 7.07 13.77
CA GLY A 228 -2.40 8.11 12.76
C GLY A 228 -3.59 7.96 11.83
N GLN A 229 -3.75 8.93 10.93
CA GLN A 229 -4.83 8.92 9.94
C GLN A 229 -4.76 7.69 9.03
N LEU A 230 -5.84 6.91 8.90
CA LEU A 230 -5.85 5.68 8.09
C LEU A 230 -5.56 5.88 6.59
N THR A 231 -5.56 7.12 6.13
CA THR A 231 -5.27 7.50 4.73
C THR A 231 -3.79 7.74 4.45
N ALA A 232 -2.94 7.78 5.48
CA ALA A 232 -1.50 7.92 5.29
C ALA A 232 -0.84 6.53 5.29
N LEU A 233 -0.55 6.06 4.08
CA LEU A 233 0.03 4.76 3.80
C LEU A 233 1.55 4.91 3.61
N ASP A 234 2.25 5.14 4.71
CA ASP A 234 3.69 5.47 4.70
C ASP A 234 4.59 4.26 4.42
N TYR A 235 4.02 3.06 4.37
CA TYR A 235 4.72 1.83 4.02
C TYR A 235 3.78 0.82 3.37
N PHE A 236 4.36 0.00 2.49
CA PHE A 236 3.66 -1.10 1.84
C PHE A 236 4.64 -2.15 1.33
N PHE A 237 4.16 -3.40 1.27
CA PHE A 237 4.98 -4.55 0.93
C PHE A 237 4.33 -5.41 -0.16
N SER A 238 5.17 -6.07 -0.95
CA SER A 238 4.78 -7.08 -1.92
C SER A 238 5.85 -8.17 -1.98
N SER A 239 5.51 -9.36 -2.49
CA SER A 239 6.53 -10.28 -2.99
C SER A 239 7.04 -9.80 -4.35
N LYS A 240 8.02 -10.51 -4.91
CA LYS A 240 8.54 -10.26 -6.26
C LYS A 240 7.47 -10.37 -7.35
N THR A 241 6.52 -11.30 -7.17
CA THR A 241 5.49 -11.62 -8.16
C THR A 241 4.10 -11.13 -7.77
N SER A 242 3.90 -10.68 -6.53
CA SER A 242 2.56 -10.40 -6.02
C SER A 242 1.93 -9.10 -6.47
N PHE A 243 2.73 -8.21 -7.05
CA PHE A 243 2.25 -6.97 -7.61
C PHE A 243 2.92 -6.68 -8.96
N PRO A 244 2.16 -6.25 -9.99
CA PRO A 244 2.71 -6.00 -11.31
C PRO A 244 3.41 -4.63 -11.37
N TRP A 245 4.57 -4.51 -10.72
CA TRP A 245 5.36 -3.27 -10.68
C TRP A 245 5.74 -2.73 -12.08
N ALA A 246 5.79 -3.59 -13.10
CA ALA A 246 5.98 -3.18 -14.48
C ALA A 246 4.84 -2.30 -15.03
N LEU A 247 3.60 -2.53 -14.56
CA LEU A 247 2.41 -1.75 -14.93
C LEU A 247 2.19 -0.54 -14.01
N PHE A 248 2.93 -0.44 -12.90
CA PHE A 248 2.82 0.70 -12.01
C PHE A 248 3.25 1.98 -12.74
N PRO A 249 2.43 3.04 -12.79
CA PRO A 249 2.81 4.29 -13.43
C PRO A 249 4.04 4.90 -12.75
N PRO A 250 4.77 5.81 -13.42
CA PRO A 250 6.00 6.38 -12.89
C PRO A 250 5.76 7.43 -11.79
N PHE A 251 4.95 7.11 -10.79
CA PHE A 251 4.73 7.96 -9.63
C PHE A 251 6.05 8.29 -8.94
N VAL A 252 6.18 9.56 -8.58
CA VAL A 252 7.30 10.02 -7.77
C VAL A 252 6.91 10.05 -6.29
N ILE A 253 7.88 9.75 -5.43
CA ILE A 253 7.65 9.66 -3.98
C ILE A 253 7.68 11.04 -3.29
N SER A 254 7.32 11.04 -2.00
CA SER A 254 7.31 12.23 -1.14
C SER A 254 6.32 13.33 -1.59
N VAL A 255 5.31 12.97 -2.37
CA VAL A 255 4.10 13.74 -2.75
C VAL A 255 2.89 12.79 -2.75
N TYR A 256 1.66 13.29 -2.81
CA TYR A 256 0.47 12.45 -2.67
C TYR A 256 0.17 11.56 -3.89
N SER A 257 -0.85 10.71 -3.74
CA SER A 257 -1.62 10.01 -4.78
C SER A 257 -1.08 8.66 -5.26
N PHE A 258 0.20 8.36 -5.04
CA PHE A 258 0.77 7.06 -5.45
C PHE A 258 0.27 5.91 -4.56
N ASP A 259 0.12 6.16 -3.27
CA ASP A 259 -0.42 5.24 -2.26
C ASP A 259 -1.89 4.91 -2.51
N SER A 260 -2.66 5.95 -2.79
CA SER A 260 -4.05 5.89 -3.20
C SER A 260 -4.21 5.09 -4.50
N TRP A 261 -3.29 5.25 -5.45
CA TRP A 261 -3.26 4.45 -6.66
C TRP A 261 -3.04 2.96 -6.36
N LEU A 262 -2.07 2.61 -5.49
CA LEU A 262 -1.79 1.22 -5.12
C LEU A 262 -3.01 0.53 -4.52
N MET A 263 -3.68 1.18 -3.56
CA MET A 263 -4.88 0.64 -2.93
C MET A 263 -5.99 0.41 -3.96
N LEU A 264 -6.23 1.43 -4.80
CA LEU A 264 -7.31 1.39 -5.76
C LEU A 264 -7.11 0.38 -6.88
N TYR A 265 -5.90 0.34 -7.43
CA TYR A 265 -5.51 -0.67 -8.39
C TYR A 265 -5.70 -2.06 -7.79
N SER A 266 -5.29 -2.27 -6.54
CA SER A 266 -5.41 -3.59 -5.90
C SER A 266 -6.86 -4.06 -5.80
N ASN A 267 -7.75 -3.16 -5.40
CA ASN A 267 -9.17 -3.46 -5.30
C ASN A 267 -9.79 -3.79 -6.66
N LYS A 268 -9.47 -3.00 -7.71
CA LYS A 268 -10.02 -3.22 -9.06
C LYS A 268 -9.40 -4.43 -9.79
N ALA A 269 -8.10 -4.69 -9.61
CA ALA A 269 -7.36 -5.73 -10.33
C ALA A 269 -7.39 -7.10 -9.64
N GLY A 270 -8.21 -7.27 -8.60
CA GLY A 270 -8.32 -8.53 -7.87
C GLY A 270 -7.11 -8.87 -7.00
N VAL A 271 -6.18 -7.95 -6.79
CA VAL A 271 -5.05 -8.12 -5.86
C VAL A 271 -5.60 -8.13 -4.43
N GLN A 272 -5.15 -9.07 -3.60
CA GLN A 272 -5.54 -9.11 -2.19
C GLN A 272 -4.81 -8.01 -1.42
N SER A 273 -5.54 -7.16 -0.70
CA SER A 273 -4.97 -6.09 0.11
C SER A 273 -5.11 -6.46 1.59
N PHE A 274 -4.00 -6.43 2.32
CA PHE A 274 -3.92 -6.74 3.75
C PHE A 274 -3.61 -5.49 4.57
N ASP A 275 -4.36 -5.24 5.64
CA ASP A 275 -4.02 -4.27 6.68
C ASP A 275 -3.33 -4.98 7.85
N ILE A 276 -2.08 -4.59 8.15
CA ILE A 276 -1.27 -5.18 9.23
C ILE A 276 -1.22 -4.37 10.51
N THR A 277 -2.05 -3.33 10.64
CA THR A 277 -2.03 -2.40 11.78
C THR A 277 -2.10 -3.12 13.13
N ASN A 278 -2.86 -4.22 13.25
CA ASN A 278 -3.08 -4.89 14.54
C ASN A 278 -2.02 -5.93 14.92
N THR A 279 -1.08 -6.26 14.03
CA THR A 279 -0.05 -7.29 14.30
C THR A 279 1.37 -6.75 14.14
N THR A 280 1.51 -5.48 13.78
CA THR A 280 2.78 -4.79 13.63
C THR A 280 2.74 -3.49 14.42
N ILE A 281 3.90 -3.07 14.92
CA ILE A 281 4.08 -1.72 15.47
C ILE A 281 4.93 -0.95 14.48
N ALA A 282 4.36 0.15 13.98
CA ALA A 282 5.03 1.15 13.17
C ALA A 282 4.85 2.51 13.83
N ILE A 283 5.95 3.24 14.05
CA ILE A 283 5.92 4.57 14.65
C ILE A 283 6.41 5.58 13.62
N HIS A 284 5.61 6.59 13.32
CA HIS A 284 6.03 7.73 12.53
C HIS A 284 6.59 8.82 13.42
N GLN A 285 7.84 9.18 13.15
CA GLN A 285 8.56 10.21 13.87
C GLN A 285 8.21 11.57 13.29
N ARG A 286 7.22 12.25 13.88
CA ARG A 286 6.80 13.56 13.42
C ARG A 286 7.86 14.61 13.76
N GLY A 287 8.61 15.01 12.75
CA GLY A 287 9.58 16.09 12.79
C GLY A 287 9.03 17.44 12.30
N PRO A 288 9.91 18.45 12.13
CA PRO A 288 9.54 19.69 11.48
C PRO A 288 8.92 19.45 10.10
N GLY A 289 7.88 20.23 9.79
CA GLY A 289 7.07 20.04 8.58
C GLY A 289 7.87 20.15 7.29
N LYS A 290 7.42 19.46 6.24
CA LYS A 290 8.07 19.56 4.91
C LYS A 290 7.86 20.95 4.33
N GLN A 291 8.94 21.68 4.02
CA GLN A 291 8.83 22.88 3.18
C GLN A 291 8.38 22.44 1.79
N LYS A 292 7.21 22.94 1.36
CA LYS A 292 6.67 22.69 0.02
C LYS A 292 7.38 23.62 -0.97
N THR A 293 8.40 23.10 -1.66
CA THR A 293 9.14 23.84 -2.70
C THR A 293 8.35 23.92 -4.01
N LYS A 294 8.78 24.75 -4.97
CA LYS A 294 8.16 24.78 -6.32
C LYS A 294 8.14 23.39 -6.99
N GLY A 295 9.21 22.61 -6.84
CA GLY A 295 9.29 21.23 -7.33
C GLY A 295 8.29 20.27 -6.66
N TYR A 296 7.84 20.56 -5.43
CA TYR A 296 6.80 19.78 -4.75
C TYR A 296 5.45 19.90 -5.49
N LYS A 297 4.99 21.12 -5.77
CA LYS A 297 3.69 21.34 -6.44
C LYS A 297 3.65 20.73 -7.85
N ALA A 298 4.76 20.85 -8.59
CA ALA A 298 4.86 20.24 -9.92
C ALA A 298 4.80 18.71 -9.86
N ALA A 299 5.49 18.09 -8.91
CA ALA A 299 5.43 16.64 -8.69
C ALA A 299 4.06 16.14 -8.20
N GLU A 300 3.41 16.90 -7.31
CA GLU A 300 2.04 16.63 -6.85
C GLU A 300 1.04 16.68 -8.01
N HIS A 301 1.12 17.73 -8.83
CA HIS A 301 0.30 17.85 -10.04
C HIS A 301 0.54 16.67 -11.00
N PHE A 302 1.80 16.30 -11.23
CA PHE A 302 2.17 15.15 -12.05
C PHE A 302 1.56 13.84 -11.54
N ASN A 303 1.69 13.54 -10.25
CA ASN A 303 1.08 12.35 -9.65
C ASN A 303 -0.45 12.38 -9.75
N ASN A 304 -1.08 13.53 -9.51
CA ASN A 304 -2.53 13.68 -9.66
C ASN A 304 -2.99 13.43 -11.10
N MET A 305 -2.22 13.86 -12.09
CA MET A 305 -2.50 13.59 -13.50
C MET A 305 -2.36 12.10 -13.84
N LEU A 306 -1.34 11.40 -13.31
CA LEU A 306 -1.22 9.94 -13.45
C LEU A 306 -2.42 9.21 -12.84
N PHE A 307 -2.81 9.61 -11.63
CA PHE A 307 -3.97 9.06 -10.94
C PHE A 307 -5.25 9.27 -11.75
N TYR A 308 -5.50 10.51 -12.19
CA TYR A 308 -6.67 10.86 -13.00
C TYR A 308 -6.71 10.11 -14.33
N LYS A 309 -5.58 10.02 -15.04
CA LYS A 309 -5.50 9.22 -16.28
C LYS A 309 -5.82 7.75 -16.03
N SER A 310 -5.43 7.22 -14.87
CA SER A 310 -5.60 5.80 -14.57
C SER A 310 -7.04 5.40 -14.24
N PHE A 311 -7.78 6.28 -13.56
CA PHE A 311 -9.09 5.93 -13.01
C PHE A 311 -10.22 6.87 -13.41
N ARG A 312 -9.94 7.93 -14.17
CA ARG A 312 -10.87 9.03 -14.48
C ARG A 312 -11.54 9.62 -13.24
N ALA A 313 -10.80 9.62 -12.13
CA ALA A 313 -11.23 10.11 -10.82
C ALA A 313 -10.23 11.13 -10.29
N THR A 314 -10.70 12.12 -9.55
CA THR A 314 -9.81 13.01 -8.79
C THR A 314 -9.20 12.24 -7.62
N GLY A 315 -7.95 12.56 -7.26
CA GLY A 315 -7.14 11.86 -6.25
C GLY A 315 -7.73 11.93 -4.85
N LYS A 316 -8.80 11.17 -4.61
CA LYS A 316 -9.35 10.93 -3.28
C LYS A 316 -8.30 10.19 -2.45
N MET A 317 -8.17 10.53 -1.18
CA MET A 317 -7.26 9.83 -0.26
C MET A 317 -7.87 8.49 0.13
N PHE A 318 -7.32 7.38 -0.37
CA PHE A 318 -7.78 6.05 0.01
C PHE A 318 -7.26 5.67 1.39
N SER A 319 -8.06 4.88 2.11
CA SER A 319 -7.82 4.52 3.51
C SER A 319 -7.49 3.03 3.64
N LEU A 320 -6.81 2.65 4.72
CA LEU A 320 -6.69 1.25 5.15
C LEU A 320 -8.05 0.56 5.29
N ALA A 321 -9.13 1.31 5.54
CA ALA A 321 -10.49 0.77 5.53
C ALA A 321 -10.91 0.16 4.18
N CYS A 322 -10.17 0.43 3.10
CA CYS A 322 -10.39 -0.14 1.77
C CYS A 322 -9.63 -1.47 1.54
N THR A 323 -8.90 -2.00 2.51
CA THR A 323 -8.27 -3.32 2.38
C THR A 323 -9.33 -4.44 2.41
N LYS A 324 -8.99 -5.60 1.86
CA LYS A 324 -9.88 -6.78 1.84
C LYS A 324 -9.75 -7.61 3.12
N TRP A 325 -8.56 -7.63 3.68
CA TRP A 325 -8.18 -8.43 4.83
C TRP A 325 -7.50 -7.56 5.87
N LYS A 326 -7.66 -7.93 7.14
CA LYS A 326 -6.84 -7.41 8.25
C LYS A 326 -6.17 -8.58 8.96
N THR A 327 -4.99 -8.37 9.50
CA THR A 327 -4.40 -9.32 10.44
C THR A 327 -4.90 -9.04 11.85
N ILE A 328 -4.90 -10.08 12.69
CA ILE A 328 -5.23 -9.98 14.11
C ILE A 328 -4.20 -10.77 14.91
N SER A 329 -3.77 -10.21 16.03
CA SER A 329 -2.98 -10.92 17.03
C SER A 329 -3.92 -11.41 18.12
N SER A 330 -3.85 -12.69 18.45
CA SER A 330 -4.49 -13.22 19.65
C SER A 330 -3.64 -12.95 20.89
N THR A 331 -4.19 -13.25 22.06
CA THR A 331 -3.52 -13.09 23.36
C THR A 331 -2.27 -13.96 23.51
N ASN A 332 -2.20 -15.09 22.81
CA ASN A 332 -1.03 -15.97 22.80
C ASN A 332 0.03 -15.58 21.75
N GLY A 333 -0.17 -14.45 21.05
CA GLY A 333 0.76 -13.94 20.04
C GLY A 333 0.63 -14.61 18.66
N SER A 334 -0.30 -15.56 18.48
CA SER A 334 -0.58 -16.11 17.15
C SER A 334 -1.28 -15.08 16.26
N ILE A 335 -0.93 -15.11 14.98
CA ILE A 335 -1.48 -14.22 13.96
C ILE A 335 -2.57 -14.96 13.18
N SER A 336 -3.67 -14.29 12.88
CA SER A 336 -4.69 -14.73 11.94
C SER A 336 -4.99 -13.64 10.92
N VAL A 337 -5.71 -14.01 9.85
CA VAL A 337 -6.27 -13.06 8.88
C VAL A 337 -7.79 -13.14 8.89
N GLU A 338 -8.44 -11.99 8.85
CA GLU A 338 -9.89 -11.87 8.79
C GLU A 338 -10.30 -11.03 7.59
N ARG A 339 -11.40 -11.43 6.94
CA ARG A 339 -12.01 -10.64 5.87
C ARG A 339 -12.70 -9.42 6.46
N ILE A 340 -12.50 -8.27 5.85
CA ILE A 340 -13.23 -7.05 6.21
C ILE A 340 -14.62 -7.15 5.54
N SER A 341 -15.64 -7.49 6.33
CA SER A 341 -17.02 -7.77 5.86
C SER A 341 -17.83 -6.51 5.56
N ASN A 342 -17.48 -5.36 6.14
CA ASN A 342 -18.25 -4.11 6.04
C ASN A 342 -17.62 -3.06 5.10
N ILE A 343 -17.20 -3.47 3.89
CA ILE A 343 -16.80 -2.51 2.85
C ILE A 343 -18.01 -1.69 2.34
N THR A 344 -19.23 -2.13 2.65
CA THR A 344 -20.52 -1.55 2.20
C THR A 344 -20.64 -0.04 2.36
N PHE A 345 -20.18 0.54 3.47
CA PHE A 345 -20.24 1.99 3.70
C PHE A 345 -19.24 2.82 2.86
N TYR A 346 -18.28 2.16 2.21
CA TYR A 346 -17.24 2.81 1.41
C TYR A 346 -17.15 2.26 -0.01
N THR A 347 -18.11 1.47 -0.49
CA THR A 347 -18.03 0.79 -1.81
C THR A 347 -17.77 1.76 -2.96
N ASP A 348 -18.50 2.87 -3.04
CA ASP A 348 -18.27 3.91 -4.06
C ASP A 348 -16.91 4.62 -3.90
N PHE A 349 -16.36 4.63 -2.69
CA PHE A 349 -15.07 5.26 -2.40
C PHE A 349 -13.90 4.32 -2.68
N CYS A 350 -13.96 3.07 -2.22
CA CYS A 350 -12.90 2.06 -2.33
C CYS A 350 -12.89 1.32 -3.67
N ILE A 351 -13.98 1.37 -4.44
CA ILE A 351 -14.13 0.76 -5.76
C ILE A 351 -14.90 1.72 -6.71
N PRO A 352 -14.25 2.76 -7.23
CA PRO A 352 -14.86 3.69 -8.17
C PRO A 352 -15.23 2.96 -9.46
N LYS A 353 -16.34 3.37 -10.08
CA LYS A 353 -16.85 2.77 -11.32
C LYS A 353 -15.88 3.00 -12.50
N GLY A 354 -15.97 2.16 -13.53
CA GLY A 354 -15.21 2.28 -14.78
C GLY A 354 -13.88 1.49 -14.84
N PRO A 355 -13.29 1.34 -16.05
CA PRO A 355 -12.10 0.53 -16.27
C PRO A 355 -10.84 1.13 -15.61
N ILE A 356 -9.82 0.30 -15.39
CA ILE A 356 -8.45 0.77 -15.11
C ILE A 356 -7.79 1.09 -16.45
N ILE A 357 -7.19 2.27 -16.56
CA ILE A 357 -6.34 2.64 -17.69
C ILE A 357 -4.90 2.68 -17.17
N ILE A 358 -3.95 2.02 -17.84
CA ILE A 358 -2.54 2.15 -17.50
C ILE A 358 -1.95 3.25 -18.41
N PRO A 359 -1.56 4.42 -17.87
CA PRO A 359 -1.00 5.47 -18.69
C PRO A 359 0.41 5.06 -19.16
N ASN A 360 0.52 4.65 -20.43
CA ASN A 360 1.80 4.27 -21.05
C ASN A 360 2.60 5.49 -21.56
N ASP A 361 1.96 6.66 -21.71
CA ASP A 361 2.48 7.74 -22.58
C ASP A 361 2.71 9.08 -21.86
N VAL A 362 3.21 9.06 -20.61
CA VAL A 362 3.66 10.32 -20.00
C VAL A 362 5.13 10.52 -20.33
N ILE A 363 5.37 11.18 -21.46
CA ILE A 363 6.70 11.66 -21.87
C ILE A 363 7.29 12.48 -20.70
N TYR A 364 8.49 12.08 -20.28
CA TYR A 364 9.18 12.47 -19.04
C TYR A 364 9.75 13.88 -19.05
#